data_AF-A0A1B8T432-F1
#
_entry.id   AF-A0A1B8T432-F1
#
_cell.length_a   1.000
_cell.length_b   1.000
_cell.length_c   1.000
_cell.angle_alpha   90.00
_cell.angle_beta   90.00
_cell.angle_gamma   90.00
#
_symmetry.space_group_name_H-M   'P 1'
#
loop_
_entity.id
_entity.type
_entity.pdbx_description
1 polymer ?
#
loop_
_entity_poly.entity_id
_entity_poly.type
_entity_poly.pdbx_seq_one_letter_code
_entity_poly.pdbx_strand_id
1 'polypeptide(L)'
;MRNHVRSFKTFIRDEIIKKGGWVNAHAHADRAFTMTPEKIGIYHNSNLQQKWDLVDEVKRTSSVDDYYARFCQSIELMISQGVTAFGTFVDIDPICEDRAIIAAHKAREVYKHDIILKFANQTLKGVIEPEARKWFDIGSDMVDMIGGLPYRDELDYGRGLEAMDILLDAAKSRGIMCHVHVDQFNSPKEKETEQLCDKTIEHGMEGRVVAIHGISIGAHSREYRYKLYEKMRQAKMMMIACPMAWIDSNRKEDLMPFHNALTPADEMIPEGITVALGTDNICDYMVPLCEGDLWQELSLLAAGCRFPHLDAMVDIASINGRKVLGLEPV
;
A
#
# COMPACT_ATOMS: atom_id res chain seq x y z
N MET A 1 14.52 -8.22 38.48
CA MET A 1 15.35 -8.90 37.46
C MET A 1 15.69 -7.87 36.40
N ARG A 2 16.95 -7.72 36.01
CA ARG A 2 17.36 -6.74 34.99
C ARG A 2 16.70 -7.11 33.65
N ASN A 3 15.98 -6.17 33.05
CA ASN A 3 15.39 -6.31 31.72
C ASN A 3 16.51 -6.41 30.68
N HIS A 4 17.02 -7.62 30.47
CA HIS A 4 17.98 -7.88 29.40
C HIS A 4 17.19 -7.98 28.09
N VAL A 5 17.16 -6.90 27.31
CA VAL A 5 16.63 -6.94 25.94
C VAL A 5 17.56 -7.86 25.15
N ARG A 6 17.06 -9.05 24.76
CA ARG A 6 17.83 -10.01 23.94
C ARG A 6 18.03 -9.49 22.52
N SER A 7 17.03 -8.82 21.97
CA SER A 7 17.08 -8.10 20.70
C SER A 7 16.01 -7.01 20.66
N PHE A 8 16.26 -5.92 19.92
CA PHE A 8 15.24 -4.88 19.70
C PHE A 8 13.99 -5.45 19.01
N LYS A 9 14.13 -6.49 18.16
CA LYS A 9 12.99 -7.22 17.57
C LYS A 9 12.01 -7.73 18.63
N THR A 10 12.52 -8.38 19.67
CA THR A 10 11.67 -8.95 20.73
C THR A 10 10.94 -7.84 21.48
N PHE A 11 11.67 -6.77 21.85
CA PHE A 11 11.08 -5.62 22.55
C PHE A 11 9.96 -4.96 21.73
N ILE A 12 10.24 -4.60 20.47
CA ILE A 12 9.27 -3.93 19.60
C ILE A 12 8.03 -4.81 19.39
N ARG A 13 8.21 -6.11 19.14
CA ARG A 13 7.08 -7.04 18.99
C ARG A 13 6.21 -7.08 20.24
N ASP A 14 6.80 -7.14 21.43
CA ASP A 14 6.05 -7.21 22.68
C ASP A 14 5.28 -5.91 22.94
N GLU A 15 5.82 -4.74 22.57
CA GLU A 15 5.10 -3.45 22.62
C GLU A 15 3.98 -3.34 21.57
N ILE A 16 4.19 -3.88 20.37
CA ILE A 16 3.14 -3.97 19.33
C ILE A 16 1.95 -4.80 19.84
N ILE A 17 2.21 -5.93 20.51
CA ILE A 17 1.14 -6.76 21.11
C ILE A 17 0.33 -5.97 22.14
N LYS A 18 0.99 -5.15 22.98
CA LYS A 18 0.30 -4.30 23.96
C LYS A 18 -0.58 -3.23 23.31
N LYS A 19 -0.26 -2.82 22.08
CA LYS A 19 -1.05 -1.86 21.29
C LYS A 19 -2.06 -2.52 20.34
N GLY A 20 -2.40 -3.79 20.58
CA GLY A 20 -3.43 -4.50 19.83
C GLY A 20 -2.92 -5.34 18.66
N GLY A 21 -1.61 -5.57 18.57
CA GLY A 21 -1.00 -6.46 17.58
C GLY A 21 -0.53 -5.76 16.31
N TRP A 22 0.06 -6.56 15.40
CA TRP A 22 0.58 -6.06 14.13
C TRP A 22 -0.56 -5.66 13.20
N VAL A 23 -0.30 -4.68 12.35
CA VAL A 23 -1.20 -4.32 11.24
C VAL A 23 -0.41 -4.24 9.95
N ASN A 24 -0.87 -4.99 8.95
CA ASN A 24 -0.44 -4.82 7.57
C ASN A 24 -1.47 -3.95 6.86
N ALA A 25 -1.15 -2.69 6.59
CA ALA A 25 -2.12 -1.73 6.06
C ALA A 25 -2.27 -1.80 4.53
N HIS A 26 -1.36 -2.48 3.82
CA HIS A 26 -1.36 -2.53 2.37
C HIS A 26 -0.68 -3.79 1.84
N ALA A 27 -1.38 -4.54 0.99
CA ALA A 27 -0.83 -5.64 0.22
C ALA A 27 -1.67 -5.96 -1.03
N HIS A 28 -1.18 -6.87 -1.87
CA HIS A 28 -1.91 -7.44 -3.00
C HIS A 28 -2.07 -8.97 -2.88
N ALA A 29 -2.96 -9.40 -1.98
CA ALA A 29 -3.16 -10.83 -1.66
C ALA A 29 -3.80 -11.62 -2.81
N ASP A 30 -4.52 -10.95 -3.70
CA ASP A 30 -5.11 -11.54 -4.90
C ASP A 30 -4.07 -12.09 -5.88
N ARG A 31 -2.86 -11.53 -5.91
CA ARG A 31 -1.75 -11.98 -6.77
C ARG A 31 -0.53 -12.48 -5.99
N ALA A 32 -0.64 -12.59 -4.67
CA ALA A 32 0.43 -13.10 -3.83
C ALA A 32 0.83 -14.54 -4.24
N PHE A 33 2.09 -14.89 -4.01
CA PHE A 33 2.64 -16.24 -4.23
C PHE A 33 2.54 -16.77 -5.66
N THR A 34 2.45 -15.91 -6.68
CA THR A 34 2.44 -16.34 -8.08
C THR A 34 3.84 -16.57 -8.65
N MET A 35 4.89 -16.10 -7.97
CA MET A 35 6.29 -16.33 -8.35
C MET A 35 6.73 -17.75 -8.00
N THR A 36 7.50 -18.37 -8.89
CA THR A 36 8.14 -19.67 -8.65
C THR A 36 9.59 -19.63 -9.12
N PRO A 37 10.47 -20.55 -8.65
CA PRO A 37 11.85 -20.62 -9.11
C PRO A 37 12.00 -20.74 -10.64
N GLU A 38 11.08 -21.42 -11.32
CA GLU A 38 11.09 -21.58 -12.78
C GLU A 38 10.74 -20.26 -13.50
N LYS A 39 9.99 -19.38 -12.84
CA LYS A 39 9.50 -18.11 -13.37
C LYS A 39 10.39 -16.92 -13.04
N ILE A 40 11.42 -17.09 -12.19
CA ILE A 40 12.31 -15.99 -11.77
C ILE A 40 13.06 -15.34 -12.94
N GLY A 41 13.35 -16.13 -13.99
CA GLY A 41 13.96 -15.61 -15.21
C GLY A 41 13.13 -14.54 -15.91
N ILE A 42 11.82 -14.51 -15.67
CA ILE A 42 10.93 -13.47 -16.21
C ILE A 42 11.20 -12.13 -15.51
N TYR A 43 11.35 -12.13 -14.19
CA TYR A 43 11.66 -10.92 -13.41
C TYR A 43 12.96 -10.24 -13.88
N HIS A 44 13.99 -11.03 -14.21
CA HIS A 44 15.27 -10.49 -14.69
C HIS A 44 15.19 -9.80 -16.06
N ASN A 45 14.25 -10.19 -16.90
CA ASN A 45 14.20 -9.80 -18.30
C ASN A 45 13.04 -8.85 -18.63
N SER A 46 12.23 -8.45 -17.63
CA SER A 46 11.03 -7.63 -17.82
C SER A 46 11.11 -6.29 -17.10
N ASN A 47 10.80 -5.20 -17.81
CA ASN A 47 10.57 -3.89 -17.21
C ASN A 47 9.17 -3.84 -16.52
N LEU A 48 8.88 -2.77 -15.77
CA LEU A 48 7.63 -2.65 -15.01
C LEU A 48 6.36 -2.82 -15.87
N GLN A 49 6.39 -2.30 -17.11
CA GLN A 49 5.25 -2.39 -18.01
C GLN A 49 5.04 -3.82 -18.52
N GLN A 50 6.11 -4.55 -18.84
CA GLN A 50 6.04 -5.98 -19.17
C GLN A 50 5.58 -6.83 -17.98
N LYS A 51 5.91 -6.42 -16.75
CA LYS A 51 5.37 -7.06 -15.53
C LYS A 51 3.86 -6.90 -15.42
N TRP A 52 3.29 -5.77 -15.86
CA TRP A 52 1.83 -5.60 -15.90
C TRP A 52 1.15 -6.58 -16.87
N ASP A 53 1.75 -6.84 -18.04
CA ASP A 53 1.20 -7.82 -18.99
C ASP A 53 1.20 -9.26 -18.43
N LEU A 54 2.20 -9.61 -17.62
CA LEU A 54 2.26 -10.90 -16.94
C LEU A 54 1.20 -11.03 -15.84
N VAL A 55 0.96 -9.95 -15.10
CA VAL A 55 -0.14 -9.88 -14.14
C VAL A 55 -1.48 -10.09 -14.85
N ASP A 56 -1.67 -9.54 -16.05
CA ASP A 56 -2.87 -9.77 -16.85
C ASP A 56 -3.04 -11.25 -17.26
N GLU A 57 -1.96 -11.96 -17.57
CA GLU A 57 -2.01 -13.40 -17.86
C GLU A 57 -2.45 -14.20 -16.63
N VAL A 58 -1.90 -13.89 -15.45
CA VAL A 58 -2.32 -14.49 -14.18
C VAL A 58 -3.81 -14.23 -13.96
N LYS A 59 -4.27 -12.99 -14.11
CA LYS A 59 -5.69 -12.63 -13.93
C LYS A 59 -6.63 -13.40 -14.83
N ARG A 60 -6.27 -13.51 -16.11
CA ARG A 60 -7.10 -14.17 -17.13
C ARG A 60 -7.23 -15.67 -16.90
N THR A 61 -6.18 -16.30 -16.38
CA THR A 61 -6.14 -17.76 -16.15
C THR A 61 -6.58 -18.18 -14.75
N SER A 62 -6.72 -17.22 -13.82
CA SER A 62 -7.14 -17.48 -12.44
C SER A 62 -8.66 -17.64 -12.31
N SER A 63 -9.06 -18.78 -11.75
CA SER A 63 -10.42 -19.00 -11.26
C SER A 63 -10.64 -18.34 -9.89
N VAL A 64 -11.91 -18.27 -9.45
CA VAL A 64 -12.27 -17.83 -8.09
C VAL A 64 -11.59 -18.68 -7.03
N ASP A 65 -11.44 -19.99 -7.25
CA ASP A 65 -10.79 -20.87 -6.28
C ASP A 65 -9.26 -20.66 -6.24
N ASP A 66 -8.63 -20.30 -7.36
CA ASP A 66 -7.20 -19.96 -7.37
C ASP A 66 -6.92 -18.65 -6.61
N TYR A 67 -7.81 -17.65 -6.74
CA TYR A 67 -7.74 -16.44 -5.94
C TYR A 67 -7.99 -16.74 -4.46
N TYR A 68 -8.98 -17.57 -4.15
CA TYR A 68 -9.33 -17.93 -2.78
C TYR A 68 -8.17 -18.61 -2.08
N ALA A 69 -7.47 -19.53 -2.75
CA ALA A 69 -6.28 -20.20 -2.21
C ALA A 69 -5.17 -19.19 -1.86
N ARG A 70 -4.92 -18.20 -2.73
CA ARG A 70 -3.94 -17.13 -2.47
C ARG A 70 -4.34 -16.25 -1.29
N PHE A 71 -5.60 -15.82 -1.22
CA PHE A 71 -6.10 -15.07 -0.06
C PHE A 71 -5.92 -15.85 1.24
N CYS A 72 -6.31 -17.14 1.27
CA CYS A 72 -6.13 -17.98 2.46
C CYS A 72 -4.65 -18.05 2.87
N GLN A 73 -3.75 -18.30 1.91
CA GLN A 73 -2.32 -18.37 2.19
C GLN A 73 -1.76 -17.04 2.74
N SER A 74 -2.15 -15.90 2.16
CA SER A 74 -1.73 -14.57 2.65
C SER A 74 -2.30 -14.29 4.04
N ILE A 75 -3.57 -14.60 4.28
CA ILE A 75 -4.24 -14.38 5.57
C ILE A 75 -3.60 -15.25 6.66
N GLU A 76 -3.37 -16.53 6.40
CA GLU A 76 -2.70 -17.45 7.32
C GLU A 76 -1.27 -17.01 7.64
N LEU A 77 -0.53 -16.50 6.64
CA LEU A 77 0.78 -15.90 6.85
C LEU A 77 0.68 -14.67 7.78
N MET A 78 -0.28 -13.77 7.59
CA MET A 78 -0.49 -12.62 8.46
C MET A 78 -0.83 -13.06 9.91
N ILE A 79 -1.75 -14.01 10.08
CA ILE A 79 -2.13 -14.55 11.39
C ILE A 79 -0.92 -15.17 12.10
N SER A 80 -0.07 -15.91 11.38
CA SER A 80 1.13 -16.54 11.95
C SER A 80 2.14 -15.55 12.56
N GLN A 81 2.10 -14.29 12.10
CA GLN A 81 2.94 -13.20 12.59
C GLN A 81 2.29 -12.40 13.73
N GLY A 82 1.03 -12.69 14.08
CA GLY A 82 0.27 -11.94 15.08
C GLY A 82 -0.35 -10.66 14.54
N VAL A 83 -0.67 -10.62 13.24
CA VAL A 83 -1.41 -9.52 12.61
C VAL A 83 -2.89 -9.60 13.01
N THR A 84 -3.45 -8.47 13.45
CA THR A 84 -4.85 -8.38 13.88
C THR A 84 -5.74 -7.61 12.90
N ALA A 85 -5.14 -6.83 12.00
CA ALA A 85 -5.83 -6.20 10.90
C ALA A 85 -4.98 -6.25 9.61
N PHE A 86 -5.63 -6.57 8.49
CA PHE A 86 -4.99 -6.71 7.19
C PHE A 86 -5.78 -5.97 6.11
N GLY A 87 -5.17 -4.92 5.55
CA GLY A 87 -5.65 -4.20 4.38
C GLY A 87 -5.02 -4.73 3.11
N THR A 88 -5.83 -5.09 2.13
CA THR A 88 -5.32 -5.55 0.83
C THR A 88 -6.14 -5.00 -0.33
N PHE A 89 -5.42 -4.63 -1.38
CA PHE A 89 -5.95 -4.24 -2.67
C PHE A 89 -6.29 -5.48 -3.49
N VAL A 90 -7.43 -5.43 -4.17
CA VAL A 90 -7.99 -6.51 -4.96
C VAL A 90 -8.28 -6.00 -6.36
N ASP A 91 -7.73 -6.67 -7.37
CA ASP A 91 -8.02 -6.39 -8.77
C ASP A 91 -9.51 -6.62 -9.07
N ILE A 92 -10.17 -5.56 -9.58
CA ILE A 92 -11.56 -5.58 -10.06
C ILE A 92 -11.57 -4.79 -11.37
N ASP A 93 -11.42 -5.49 -12.48
CA ASP A 93 -11.10 -4.89 -13.77
C ASP A 93 -11.66 -5.72 -14.95
N PRO A 94 -11.55 -5.26 -16.20
CA PRO A 94 -12.07 -6.00 -17.36
C PRO A 94 -11.49 -7.40 -17.59
N ILE A 95 -10.40 -7.79 -16.91
CA ILE A 95 -9.70 -9.06 -17.14
C ILE A 95 -10.14 -10.10 -16.11
N CYS A 96 -10.08 -9.73 -14.84
CA CYS A 96 -10.49 -10.60 -13.74
C CYS A 96 -11.96 -10.45 -13.35
N GLU A 97 -12.63 -9.40 -13.86
CA GLU A 97 -14.02 -9.08 -13.56
C GLU A 97 -14.20 -8.93 -12.03
N ASP A 98 -15.16 -9.62 -11.43
CA ASP A 98 -15.38 -9.67 -9.98
C ASP A 98 -14.80 -10.95 -9.32
N ARG A 99 -14.09 -11.80 -10.08
CA ARG A 99 -13.64 -13.11 -9.60
C ARG A 99 -12.77 -13.02 -8.34
N ALA A 100 -11.84 -12.07 -8.32
CA ALA A 100 -10.92 -11.89 -7.20
C ALA A 100 -11.63 -11.38 -5.93
N ILE A 101 -12.54 -10.41 -6.05
CA ILE A 101 -13.27 -9.87 -4.89
C ILE A 101 -14.30 -10.86 -4.33
N ILE A 102 -14.92 -11.69 -5.17
CA ILE A 102 -15.76 -12.81 -4.72
C ILE A 102 -14.93 -13.80 -3.88
N ALA A 103 -13.72 -14.13 -4.34
CA ALA A 103 -12.81 -14.99 -3.60
C ALA A 103 -12.35 -14.38 -2.27
N ALA A 104 -12.06 -13.07 -2.27
CA ALA A 104 -11.67 -12.33 -1.07
C ALA A 104 -12.77 -12.37 0.00
N HIS A 105 -14.03 -12.15 -0.38
CA HIS A 105 -15.19 -12.25 0.54
C HIS A 105 -15.40 -13.67 1.05
N LYS A 106 -15.23 -14.70 0.19
CA LYS A 106 -15.25 -16.10 0.61
C LYS A 106 -14.19 -16.38 1.68
N ALA A 107 -12.97 -15.86 1.51
CA ALA A 107 -11.91 -15.99 2.52
C ALA A 107 -12.24 -15.22 3.80
N ARG A 108 -12.76 -13.99 3.69
CA ARG A 108 -13.21 -13.20 4.85
C ARG A 108 -14.18 -13.96 5.74
N GLU A 109 -15.16 -14.66 5.17
CA GLU A 109 -16.12 -15.41 5.96
C GLU A 109 -15.49 -16.53 6.79
N VAL A 110 -14.38 -17.12 6.32
CA VAL A 110 -13.65 -18.17 7.04
C VAL A 110 -12.84 -17.59 8.19
N TYR A 111 -12.15 -16.47 7.99
CA TYR A 111 -11.18 -15.92 8.95
C TYR A 111 -11.69 -14.71 9.75
N LYS A 112 -12.96 -14.30 9.61
CA LYS A 112 -13.53 -13.10 10.28
C LYS A 112 -13.44 -13.11 11.81
N HIS A 113 -13.20 -14.26 12.43
CA HIS A 113 -13.02 -14.40 13.88
C HIS A 113 -11.56 -14.34 14.31
N ASP A 114 -10.62 -14.47 13.38
CA ASP A 114 -9.17 -14.51 13.64
C ASP A 114 -8.48 -13.18 13.32
N ILE A 115 -8.94 -12.48 12.27
CA ILE A 115 -8.32 -11.25 11.77
C ILE A 115 -9.36 -10.32 11.14
N ILE A 116 -9.16 -9.00 11.28
CA ILE A 116 -9.98 -7.99 10.60
C ILE A 116 -9.43 -7.79 9.18
N LEU A 117 -10.25 -8.04 8.17
CA LEU A 117 -9.87 -7.82 6.77
C LEU A 117 -10.53 -6.55 6.22
N LYS A 118 -9.75 -5.78 5.46
CA LYS A 118 -10.21 -4.60 4.71
C LYS A 118 -9.78 -4.73 3.25
N PHE A 119 -10.73 -4.61 2.33
CA PHE A 119 -10.48 -4.68 0.89
C PHE A 119 -10.57 -3.30 0.26
N ALA A 120 -9.72 -3.06 -0.74
CA ALA A 120 -9.75 -1.87 -1.59
C ALA A 120 -9.63 -2.27 -3.06
N ASN A 121 -10.19 -1.47 -3.98
CA ASN A 121 -10.05 -1.74 -5.42
C ASN A 121 -8.60 -1.48 -5.87
N GLN A 122 -8.09 -2.35 -6.74
CA GLN A 122 -6.88 -2.06 -7.52
C GLN A 122 -7.27 -1.63 -8.94
N THR A 123 -6.82 -0.45 -9.36
CA THR A 123 -7.22 0.17 -10.64
C THR A 123 -6.08 0.18 -11.68
N LEU A 124 -5.50 -0.98 -11.96
CA LEU A 124 -4.39 -1.10 -12.93
C LEU A 124 -4.79 -0.76 -14.39
N LYS A 125 -6.10 -0.69 -14.67
CA LYS A 125 -6.66 -0.27 -15.96
C LYS A 125 -7.21 1.16 -15.96
N GLY A 126 -6.96 1.91 -14.88
CA GLY A 126 -7.49 3.26 -14.69
C GLY A 126 -8.95 3.26 -14.25
N VAL A 127 -9.52 4.46 -14.14
CA VAL A 127 -10.92 4.67 -13.73
C VAL A 127 -11.72 5.56 -14.69
N ILE A 128 -11.10 6.06 -15.76
CA ILE A 128 -11.74 7.01 -16.68
C ILE A 128 -12.41 6.32 -17.86
N GLU A 129 -11.70 5.41 -18.54
CA GLU A 129 -12.23 4.77 -19.73
C GLU A 129 -13.50 3.95 -19.43
N PRO A 130 -14.51 3.91 -20.33
CA PRO A 130 -15.83 3.39 -20.01
C PRO A 130 -15.85 1.96 -19.43
N GLU A 131 -14.99 1.07 -19.96
CA GLU A 131 -14.93 -0.31 -19.49
C GLU A 131 -14.24 -0.42 -18.13
N ALA A 132 -13.16 0.32 -17.91
CA ALA A 132 -12.46 0.38 -16.63
C ALA A 132 -13.35 1.02 -15.55
N ARG A 133 -14.01 2.13 -15.92
CA ARG A 133 -14.97 2.84 -15.07
C ARG A 133 -16.12 1.94 -14.63
N LYS A 134 -16.69 1.15 -15.54
CA LYS A 134 -17.75 0.18 -15.22
C LYS A 134 -17.31 -0.78 -14.11
N TRP A 135 -16.13 -1.39 -14.24
CA TRP A 135 -15.64 -2.34 -13.24
C TRP A 135 -15.21 -1.65 -11.93
N PHE A 136 -14.66 -0.44 -12.01
CA PHE A 136 -14.39 0.38 -10.83
C PHE A 136 -15.68 0.68 -10.04
N ASP A 137 -16.76 1.10 -10.72
CA ASP A 137 -18.04 1.42 -10.07
C ASP A 137 -18.66 0.17 -9.42
N ILE A 138 -18.64 -0.98 -10.09
CA ILE A 138 -19.09 -2.26 -9.53
C ILE A 138 -18.24 -2.62 -8.30
N GLY A 139 -16.92 -2.59 -8.43
CA GLY A 139 -16.00 -2.96 -7.35
C GLY A 139 -16.11 -2.05 -6.14
N SER A 140 -16.38 -0.75 -6.36
CA SER A 140 -16.54 0.25 -5.29
C SER A 140 -17.69 -0.08 -4.34
N ASP A 141 -18.69 -0.86 -4.78
CA ASP A 141 -19.80 -1.33 -3.94
C ASP A 141 -19.48 -2.64 -3.21
N MET A 142 -18.33 -3.25 -3.48
CA MET A 142 -17.90 -4.55 -2.95
C MET A 142 -16.70 -4.45 -1.99
N VAL A 143 -16.20 -3.25 -1.70
CA VAL A 143 -14.98 -3.03 -0.90
C VAL A 143 -15.26 -2.18 0.35
N ASP A 144 -14.30 -2.17 1.28
CA ASP A 144 -14.39 -1.38 2.52
C ASP A 144 -13.71 -0.02 2.41
N MET A 145 -12.86 0.16 1.41
CA MET A 145 -12.08 1.38 1.14
C MET A 145 -12.01 1.55 -0.37
N ILE A 146 -12.08 2.78 -0.87
CA ILE A 146 -11.76 3.03 -2.28
C ILE A 146 -10.25 3.00 -2.44
N GLY A 147 -9.78 2.22 -3.39
CA GLY A 147 -8.37 2.16 -3.78
C GLY A 147 -8.18 2.69 -5.19
N GLY A 148 -7.00 3.23 -5.51
CA GLY A 148 -6.68 3.60 -6.87
C GLY A 148 -5.20 3.89 -7.18
N LEU A 149 -4.91 3.97 -8.48
CA LEU A 149 -3.63 4.31 -9.09
C LEU A 149 -3.85 5.37 -10.18
N PRO A 150 -3.94 6.67 -9.82
CA PRO A 150 -4.18 7.76 -10.78
C PRO A 150 -3.09 7.88 -11.85
N TYR A 151 -1.87 7.44 -11.53
CA TYR A 151 -0.76 7.41 -12.49
C TYR A 151 -1.09 6.62 -13.75
N ARG A 152 -1.98 5.63 -13.68
CA ARG A 152 -2.41 4.87 -14.86
C ARG A 152 -3.13 5.77 -15.87
N ASP A 153 -4.12 6.54 -15.41
CA ASP A 153 -4.87 7.48 -16.25
C ASP A 153 -4.02 8.71 -16.66
N GLU A 154 -3.03 9.09 -15.84
CA GLU A 154 -2.03 10.10 -16.20
C GLU A 154 -1.15 9.63 -17.36
N LEU A 155 -0.63 8.41 -17.28
CA LEU A 155 0.24 7.84 -18.30
C LEU A 155 -0.48 7.67 -19.64
N ASP A 156 -1.72 7.16 -19.61
CA ASP A 156 -2.46 6.83 -20.82
C ASP A 156 -3.13 8.08 -21.44
N TYR A 157 -3.57 9.05 -20.61
CA TYR A 157 -4.43 10.14 -21.06
C TYR A 157 -4.07 11.55 -20.55
N GLY A 158 -3.09 11.68 -19.63
CA GLY A 158 -2.78 12.96 -18.96
C GLY A 158 -3.91 13.44 -18.05
N ARG A 159 -4.68 12.51 -17.48
CA ARG A 159 -5.91 12.79 -16.70
C ARG A 159 -5.85 12.25 -15.27
N GLY A 160 -4.66 12.19 -14.66
CA GLY A 160 -4.49 11.67 -13.29
C GLY A 160 -5.28 12.47 -12.25
N LEU A 161 -5.41 13.79 -12.42
CA LEU A 161 -6.21 14.63 -11.51
C LEU A 161 -7.72 14.30 -11.56
N GLU A 162 -8.24 13.99 -12.74
CA GLU A 162 -9.63 13.56 -12.91
C GLU A 162 -9.85 12.17 -12.31
N ALA A 163 -8.87 11.27 -12.46
CA ALA A 163 -8.91 9.98 -11.78
C ALA A 163 -8.97 10.17 -10.25
N MET A 164 -8.18 11.08 -9.68
CA MET A 164 -8.28 11.42 -8.24
C MET A 164 -9.68 11.93 -7.87
N ASP A 165 -10.29 12.81 -8.69
CA ASP A 165 -11.67 13.27 -8.45
C ASP A 165 -12.67 12.12 -8.37
N ILE A 166 -12.60 11.17 -9.32
CA ILE A 166 -13.46 9.98 -9.35
C ILE A 166 -13.29 9.13 -8.08
N LEU A 167 -12.04 8.89 -7.67
CA LEU A 167 -11.73 8.10 -6.47
C LEU A 167 -12.28 8.76 -5.20
N LEU A 168 -12.05 10.07 -5.04
CA LEU A 168 -12.49 10.81 -3.85
C LEU A 168 -14.01 10.96 -3.80
N ASP A 169 -14.68 11.23 -4.92
CA ASP A 169 -16.15 11.26 -4.97
C ASP A 169 -16.77 9.89 -4.62
N ALA A 170 -16.17 8.80 -5.12
CA ALA A 170 -16.61 7.44 -4.81
C ALA A 170 -16.48 7.12 -3.31
N ALA A 171 -15.37 7.54 -2.68
CA ALA A 171 -15.13 7.33 -1.26
C ALA A 171 -16.04 8.20 -0.39
N LYS A 172 -16.19 9.48 -0.76
CA LYS A 172 -17.03 10.46 -0.06
C LYS A 172 -18.49 10.05 -0.05
N SER A 173 -19.03 9.66 -1.20
CA SER A 173 -20.44 9.24 -1.33
C SER A 173 -20.76 7.98 -0.52
N ARG A 174 -19.77 7.10 -0.30
CA ARG A 174 -19.90 5.87 0.50
C ARG A 174 -19.51 6.05 1.96
N GLY A 175 -18.90 7.17 2.33
CA GLY A 175 -18.44 7.43 3.70
C GLY A 175 -17.27 6.54 4.14
N ILE A 176 -16.47 6.03 3.19
CA ILE A 176 -15.33 5.13 3.44
C ILE A 176 -14.00 5.83 3.17
N MET A 177 -12.90 5.18 3.57
CA MET A 177 -11.53 5.68 3.34
C MET A 177 -11.18 5.65 1.85
N CYS A 178 -10.27 6.53 1.43
CA CYS A 178 -9.67 6.53 0.09
C CYS A 178 -8.16 6.32 0.18
N HIS A 179 -7.65 5.27 -0.47
CA HIS A 179 -6.24 4.90 -0.46
C HIS A 179 -5.69 5.00 -1.89
N VAL A 180 -4.62 5.77 -2.08
CA VAL A 180 -4.16 6.15 -3.42
C VAL A 180 -2.66 5.93 -3.54
N HIS A 181 -2.27 5.17 -4.57
CA HIS A 181 -0.86 4.97 -4.92
C HIS A 181 -0.30 6.24 -5.56
N VAL A 182 0.79 6.77 -4.98
CA VAL A 182 1.42 8.03 -5.41
C VAL A 182 2.94 7.94 -5.27
N ASP A 183 3.67 8.73 -6.07
CA ASP A 183 5.11 8.97 -5.88
C ASP A 183 5.98 7.70 -5.82
N GLN A 184 5.80 6.77 -6.77
CA GLN A 184 6.37 5.42 -6.71
C GLN A 184 7.74 5.29 -7.38
N PHE A 185 8.14 6.21 -8.26
CA PHE A 185 9.28 6.01 -9.17
C PHE A 185 10.62 6.55 -8.68
N ASN A 186 10.70 6.99 -7.42
CA ASN A 186 11.90 7.58 -6.81
C ASN A 186 12.47 8.73 -7.65
N SER A 187 11.64 9.72 -7.95
CA SER A 187 11.91 10.78 -8.93
C SER A 187 11.45 12.15 -8.42
N PRO A 188 12.30 13.19 -8.45
CA PRO A 188 11.89 14.55 -8.05
C PRO A 188 10.91 15.21 -9.04
N LYS A 189 10.47 14.49 -10.09
CA LYS A 189 9.46 14.96 -11.03
C LYS A 189 8.03 14.60 -10.60
N GLU A 190 7.88 13.56 -9.77
CA GLU A 190 6.59 13.14 -9.21
C GLU A 190 6.13 14.11 -8.13
N LYS A 191 4.86 14.51 -8.17
CA LYS A 191 4.21 15.45 -7.25
C LYS A 191 2.81 15.00 -6.87
N GLU A 192 2.53 13.71 -7.02
CA GLU A 192 1.21 13.12 -6.87
C GLU A 192 0.72 13.25 -5.42
N THR A 193 1.59 13.16 -4.40
CA THR A 193 1.15 13.45 -3.01
C THR A 193 0.70 14.89 -2.82
N GLU A 194 1.36 15.86 -3.47
CA GLU A 194 0.96 17.28 -3.40
C GLU A 194 -0.43 17.47 -4.02
N GLN A 195 -0.63 16.91 -5.21
CA GLN A 195 -1.90 16.92 -5.93
C GLN A 195 -3.01 16.25 -5.13
N LEU A 196 -2.71 15.10 -4.51
CA LEU A 196 -3.67 14.37 -3.70
C LEU A 196 -4.07 15.16 -2.44
N CYS A 197 -3.14 15.90 -1.82
CA CYS A 197 -3.48 16.79 -0.71
C CYS A 197 -4.45 17.89 -1.16
N ASP A 198 -4.22 18.50 -2.33
CA ASP A 198 -5.11 19.52 -2.88
C ASP A 198 -6.51 18.97 -3.16
N LYS A 199 -6.58 17.79 -3.80
CA LYS A 199 -7.85 17.09 -4.04
C LYS A 199 -8.57 16.70 -2.75
N THR A 200 -7.82 16.27 -1.74
CA THR A 200 -8.40 15.93 -0.42
C THR A 200 -9.12 17.12 0.20
N ILE A 201 -8.53 18.31 0.14
CA ILE A 201 -9.12 19.55 0.66
C ILE A 201 -10.30 20.00 -0.22
N GLU A 202 -10.14 19.98 -1.55
CA GLU A 202 -11.19 20.33 -2.51
C GLU A 202 -12.48 19.52 -2.27
N HIS A 203 -12.32 18.23 -1.98
CA HIS A 203 -13.43 17.30 -1.76
C HIS A 203 -13.95 17.26 -0.31
N GLY A 204 -13.31 17.95 0.63
CA GLY A 204 -13.69 17.91 2.06
C GLY A 204 -13.49 16.51 2.68
N MET A 205 -12.41 15.84 2.31
CA MET A 205 -12.05 14.49 2.74
C MET A 205 -10.87 14.46 3.71
N GLU A 206 -10.56 15.59 4.36
CA GLU A 206 -9.42 15.69 5.27
C GLU A 206 -9.48 14.62 6.37
N GLY A 207 -8.39 13.86 6.51
CA GLY A 207 -8.27 12.77 7.48
C GLY A 207 -8.92 11.45 7.06
N ARG A 208 -9.43 11.36 5.82
CA ARG A 208 -10.00 10.13 5.22
C ARG A 208 -9.28 9.67 3.96
N VAL A 209 -8.18 10.32 3.60
CA VAL A 209 -7.35 9.98 2.44
C VAL A 209 -5.96 9.51 2.91
N VAL A 210 -5.47 8.45 2.29
CA VAL A 210 -4.20 7.80 2.59
C VAL A 210 -3.39 7.69 1.30
N ALA A 211 -2.19 8.27 1.29
CA ALA A 211 -1.21 8.04 0.24
C ALA A 211 -0.45 6.73 0.51
N ILE A 212 -0.13 5.99 -0.55
CA ILE A 212 0.67 4.77 -0.48
C ILE A 212 1.98 5.00 -1.23
N HIS A 213 3.08 4.50 -0.66
CA HIS A 213 4.47 4.68 -1.07
C HIS A 213 5.07 6.04 -0.69
N GLY A 214 4.79 7.13 -1.41
CA GLY A 214 5.41 8.42 -1.08
C GLY A 214 6.94 8.43 -1.21
N ILE A 215 7.51 7.56 -2.05
CA ILE A 215 8.97 7.35 -2.16
C ILE A 215 9.64 8.58 -2.76
N SER A 216 9.04 9.13 -3.81
CA SER A 216 9.60 10.28 -4.53
C SER A 216 9.66 11.56 -3.70
N ILE A 217 8.93 11.62 -2.57
CA ILE A 217 9.06 12.69 -1.58
C ILE A 217 10.52 12.82 -1.14
N GLY A 218 11.23 11.71 -0.89
CA GLY A 218 12.63 11.71 -0.50
C GLY A 218 13.59 12.28 -1.54
N ALA A 219 13.21 12.26 -2.82
CA ALA A 219 14.02 12.74 -3.94
C ALA A 219 13.95 14.26 -4.14
N HIS A 220 12.93 14.91 -3.58
CA HIS A 220 12.76 16.36 -3.68
C HIS A 220 13.75 17.15 -2.83
N SER A 221 13.90 18.45 -3.14
CA SER A 221 14.66 19.36 -2.29
C SER A 221 14.04 19.46 -0.89
N ARG A 222 14.88 19.71 0.13
CA ARG A 222 14.39 19.90 1.51
C ARG A 222 13.32 21.00 1.58
N GLU A 223 13.48 22.09 0.84
CA GLU A 223 12.49 23.16 0.80
C GLU A 223 11.12 22.68 0.31
N TYR A 224 11.09 21.88 -0.77
CA TYR A 224 9.85 21.33 -1.29
C TYR A 224 9.21 20.36 -0.29
N ARG A 225 9.99 19.45 0.30
CA ARG A 225 9.48 18.48 1.27
C ARG A 225 8.77 19.14 2.45
N TYR A 226 9.35 20.20 3.03
CA TYR A 226 8.74 20.89 4.17
C TYR A 226 7.47 21.67 3.78
N LYS A 227 7.41 22.23 2.56
CA LYS A 227 6.17 22.80 2.02
C LYS A 227 5.11 21.72 1.81
N LEU A 228 5.50 20.55 1.32
CA LEU A 228 4.61 19.41 1.18
C LEU A 228 4.10 18.91 2.54
N TYR A 229 4.94 18.79 3.55
CA TYR A 229 4.52 18.37 4.89
C TYR A 229 3.52 19.34 5.52
N GLU A 230 3.67 20.65 5.28
CA GLU A 230 2.66 21.64 5.66
C GLU A 230 1.31 21.36 5.01
N LYS A 231 1.30 21.11 3.69
CA LYS A 231 0.09 20.76 2.95
C LYS A 231 -0.52 19.43 3.43
N MET A 232 0.31 18.43 3.70
CA MET A 232 -0.13 17.14 4.25
C MET A 232 -0.81 17.31 5.61
N ARG A 233 -0.30 18.19 6.49
CA ARG A 233 -0.98 18.52 7.75
C ARG A 233 -2.34 19.18 7.55
N GLN A 234 -2.44 20.11 6.60
CA GLN A 234 -3.71 20.78 6.28
C GLN A 234 -4.75 19.78 5.78
N ALA A 235 -4.36 18.89 4.86
CA ALA A 235 -5.21 17.80 4.37
C ALA A 235 -5.44 16.66 5.39
N LYS A 236 -4.71 16.68 6.52
CA LYS A 236 -4.60 15.56 7.47
C LYS A 236 -4.27 14.24 6.76
N MET A 237 -3.41 14.32 5.75
CA MET A 237 -2.98 13.20 4.93
C MET A 237 -2.26 12.16 5.79
N MET A 238 -2.51 10.90 5.52
CA MET A 238 -1.77 9.78 6.11
C MET A 238 -0.98 9.07 5.02
N MET A 239 0.03 8.30 5.42
CA MET A 239 0.93 7.61 4.52
C MET A 239 1.06 6.13 4.90
N ILE A 240 1.10 5.26 3.90
CA ILE A 240 1.53 3.86 4.06
C ILE A 240 2.87 3.70 3.36
N ALA A 241 3.89 3.32 4.13
CA ALA A 241 5.21 2.97 3.62
C ALA A 241 5.26 1.48 3.29
N CYS A 242 5.78 1.16 2.10
CA CYS A 242 6.03 -0.22 1.64
C CYS A 242 7.52 -0.38 1.26
N PRO A 243 8.41 -0.55 2.23
CA PRO A 243 9.87 -0.51 2.02
C PRO A 243 10.41 -1.47 0.97
N MET A 244 9.94 -2.72 0.93
CA MET A 244 10.42 -3.70 -0.07
C MET A 244 9.89 -3.43 -1.48
N ALA A 245 8.77 -2.71 -1.63
CA ALA A 245 8.04 -2.56 -2.88
C ALA A 245 8.85 -1.98 -4.06
N TRP A 246 9.85 -1.14 -3.75
CA TRP A 246 10.61 -0.42 -4.76
C TRP A 246 12.13 -0.51 -4.60
N ILE A 247 12.62 -0.96 -3.43
CA ILE A 247 14.06 -0.95 -3.11
C ILE A 247 14.88 -1.85 -4.05
N ASP A 248 14.24 -2.79 -4.73
CA ASP A 248 14.81 -3.71 -5.72
C ASP A 248 14.88 -3.13 -7.14
N SER A 249 14.45 -1.87 -7.34
CA SER A 249 14.49 -1.19 -8.62
C SER A 249 15.91 -0.90 -9.11
N ASN A 250 16.08 -0.98 -10.44
CA ASN A 250 17.35 -0.64 -11.08
C ASN A 250 17.75 0.82 -10.83
N ARG A 251 19.06 1.04 -10.69
CA ARG A 251 19.64 2.37 -10.67
C ARG A 251 19.30 3.11 -11.97
N LYS A 252 18.87 4.37 -11.84
CA LYS A 252 18.74 5.31 -12.96
C LYS A 252 19.98 6.22 -13.01
N GLU A 253 20.25 6.80 -14.18
CA GLU A 253 21.36 7.74 -14.39
C GLU A 253 21.00 9.20 -14.03
N ASP A 254 19.78 9.44 -13.53
CA ASP A 254 19.37 10.74 -13.03
C ASP A 254 20.15 11.11 -11.75
N LEU A 255 20.84 12.25 -11.78
CA LEU A 255 21.56 12.76 -10.60
C LEU A 255 20.59 13.38 -9.60
N MET A 256 20.64 12.92 -8.35
CA MET A 256 19.80 13.40 -7.25
C MET A 256 20.58 13.40 -5.92
N PRO A 257 20.10 14.11 -4.87
CA PRO A 257 20.66 13.98 -3.53
C PRO A 257 20.75 12.51 -3.12
N PHE A 258 21.76 12.12 -2.35
CA PHE A 258 21.89 10.74 -1.90
C PHE A 258 20.83 10.41 -0.85
N HIS A 259 19.92 9.48 -1.15
CA HIS A 259 18.93 8.94 -0.23
C HIS A 259 18.59 7.48 -0.60
N ASN A 260 17.95 6.76 0.32
CA ASN A 260 17.35 5.46 0.01
C ASN A 260 15.97 5.69 -0.62
N ALA A 261 15.57 4.79 -1.53
CA ALA A 261 14.27 4.87 -2.19
C ALA A 261 13.15 4.35 -1.27
N LEU A 262 12.88 5.13 -0.22
CA LEU A 262 11.92 4.83 0.84
C LEU A 262 11.10 6.08 1.16
N THR A 263 9.89 5.88 1.67
CA THR A 263 9.09 6.92 2.30
C THR A 263 9.93 7.63 3.39
N PRO A 264 10.03 8.97 3.40
CA PRO A 264 10.85 9.71 4.38
C PRO A 264 10.16 9.79 5.76
N ALA A 265 9.96 8.63 6.40
CA ALA A 265 9.29 8.50 7.69
C ALA A 265 10.03 9.26 8.81
N ASP A 266 11.35 9.41 8.68
CA ASP A 266 12.19 10.18 9.60
C ASP A 266 11.87 11.67 9.65
N GLU A 267 11.31 12.23 8.57
CA GLU A 267 10.84 13.61 8.52
C GLU A 267 9.33 13.69 8.79
N MET A 268 8.54 12.79 8.18
CA MET A 268 7.07 12.82 8.30
C MET A 268 6.57 12.66 9.74
N ILE A 269 7.14 11.72 10.49
CA ILE A 269 6.68 11.41 11.85
C ILE A 269 6.90 12.62 12.80
N PRO A 270 8.10 13.25 12.85
CA PRO A 270 8.28 14.49 13.61
C PRO A 270 7.37 15.65 13.18
N GLU A 271 6.99 15.71 11.90
CA GLU A 271 6.05 16.71 11.37
C GLU A 271 4.58 16.40 11.70
N GLY A 272 4.31 15.33 12.47
CA GLY A 272 2.97 14.95 12.92
C GLY A 272 2.13 14.20 11.89
N ILE A 273 2.76 13.70 10.81
CA ILE A 273 2.09 12.92 9.77
C ILE A 273 2.05 11.45 10.19
N THR A 274 0.87 10.83 10.09
CA THR A 274 0.70 9.40 10.39
C THR A 274 1.34 8.56 9.29
N VAL A 275 2.30 7.71 9.66
CA VAL A 275 2.92 6.73 8.75
C VAL A 275 2.60 5.32 9.27
N ALA A 276 2.01 4.50 8.42
CA ALA A 276 1.73 3.09 8.65
C ALA A 276 2.60 2.20 7.74
N LEU A 277 2.54 0.88 7.95
CA LEU A 277 3.35 -0.10 7.24
C LEU A 277 2.51 -1.00 6.34
N GLY A 278 3.02 -1.31 5.15
CA GLY A 278 2.47 -2.31 4.24
C GLY A 278 3.56 -3.20 3.66
N THR A 279 3.19 -4.43 3.28
CA THR A 279 4.09 -5.34 2.55
C THR A 279 4.02 -5.14 1.04
N ASP A 280 2.93 -4.55 0.55
CA ASP A 280 2.63 -4.42 -0.87
C ASP A 280 2.56 -5.79 -1.57
N ASN A 281 3.53 -6.11 -2.41
CA ASN A 281 3.61 -7.40 -3.08
C ASN A 281 4.12 -8.50 -2.14
N ILE A 282 3.68 -9.75 -2.33
CA ILE A 282 4.18 -10.92 -1.58
C ILE A 282 4.51 -12.03 -2.56
N CYS A 283 5.80 -12.31 -2.75
CA CYS A 283 6.33 -13.35 -3.64
C CYS A 283 5.63 -13.40 -5.00
N ASP A 284 5.53 -12.26 -5.68
CA ASP A 284 4.86 -12.15 -6.98
C ASP A 284 5.80 -11.63 -8.08
N TYR A 285 5.24 -11.39 -9.27
CA TYR A 285 5.99 -10.92 -10.44
C TYR A 285 6.51 -9.49 -10.32
N MET A 286 5.93 -8.69 -9.44
CA MET A 286 6.34 -7.31 -9.22
C MET A 286 7.58 -7.28 -8.32
N VAL A 287 7.50 -7.97 -7.16
CA VAL A 287 8.53 -7.99 -6.12
C VAL A 287 8.69 -9.42 -5.57
N PRO A 288 9.59 -10.24 -6.15
CA PRO A 288 9.69 -11.66 -5.84
C PRO A 288 10.28 -11.95 -4.46
N LEU A 289 11.08 -11.02 -3.90
CA LEU A 289 11.81 -11.19 -2.65
C LEU A 289 11.12 -10.61 -1.42
N CYS A 290 9.93 -10.01 -1.57
CA CYS A 290 9.09 -9.67 -0.43
C CYS A 290 8.34 -10.92 0.03
N GLU A 291 8.66 -11.43 1.22
CA GLU A 291 8.06 -12.66 1.76
C GLU A 291 6.83 -12.38 2.64
N GLY A 292 6.41 -11.10 2.75
CA GLY A 292 5.31 -10.68 3.61
C GLY A 292 5.65 -10.66 5.12
N ASP A 293 6.94 -10.61 5.49
CA ASP A 293 7.38 -10.45 6.90
C ASP A 293 7.33 -8.97 7.31
N LEU A 294 6.41 -8.60 8.22
CA LEU A 294 6.27 -7.22 8.69
C LEU A 294 7.48 -6.72 9.48
N TRP A 295 8.26 -7.61 10.10
CA TRP A 295 9.51 -7.21 10.72
C TRP A 295 10.54 -6.81 9.67
N GLN A 296 10.59 -7.50 8.52
CA GLN A 296 11.47 -7.15 7.42
C GLN A 296 11.16 -5.73 6.93
N GLU A 297 9.88 -5.44 6.67
CA GLU A 297 9.43 -4.11 6.26
C GLU A 297 9.79 -3.04 7.30
N LEU A 298 9.40 -3.24 8.58
CA LEU A 298 9.64 -2.26 9.63
C LEU A 298 11.14 -1.99 9.85
N SER A 299 11.95 -3.06 9.83
CA SER A 299 13.39 -2.95 10.04
C SER A 299 14.08 -2.27 8.86
N LEU A 300 13.64 -2.52 7.63
CA LEU A 300 14.14 -1.85 6.42
C LEU A 300 13.79 -0.36 6.43
N LEU A 301 12.54 0.01 6.76
CA LEU A 301 12.15 1.42 6.89
C LEU A 301 13.01 2.14 7.91
N ALA A 302 13.11 1.61 9.13
CA ALA A 302 13.84 2.25 10.21
C ALA A 302 15.34 2.34 9.92
N ALA A 303 15.97 1.29 9.41
CA ALA A 303 17.38 1.32 9.07
C ALA A 303 17.67 2.23 7.87
N GLY A 304 16.82 2.16 6.83
CA GLY A 304 16.97 2.93 5.60
C GLY A 304 16.76 4.43 5.80
N CYS A 305 15.84 4.84 6.67
CA CYS A 305 15.66 6.23 7.09
C CYS A 305 16.63 6.66 8.20
N ARG A 306 17.47 5.76 8.72
CA ARG A 306 18.28 5.99 9.94
C ARG A 306 17.44 6.50 11.12
N PHE A 307 16.26 5.91 11.29
CA PHE A 307 15.23 6.31 12.25
C PHE A 307 14.91 5.18 13.26
N PRO A 308 15.84 4.81 14.16
CA PRO A 308 15.61 3.77 15.17
C PRO A 308 14.83 4.30 16.39
N HIS A 309 13.74 5.02 16.17
CA HIS A 309 12.87 5.53 17.24
C HIS A 309 11.85 4.45 17.62
N LEU A 310 12.15 3.69 18.68
CA LEU A 310 11.40 2.47 19.04
C LEU A 310 9.90 2.69 19.21
N ASP A 311 9.49 3.76 19.89
CA ASP A 311 8.06 4.06 20.10
C ASP A 311 7.34 4.34 18.77
N ALA A 312 7.97 5.11 17.89
CA ALA A 312 7.43 5.39 16.56
C ALA A 312 7.39 4.13 15.69
N MET A 313 8.41 3.27 15.76
CA MET A 313 8.40 1.97 15.07
C MET A 313 7.22 1.09 15.52
N VAL A 314 6.93 1.08 16.83
CA VAL A 314 5.77 0.37 17.37
C VAL A 314 4.47 0.99 16.83
N ASP A 315 4.35 2.31 16.80
CA ASP A 315 3.15 2.99 16.30
C ASP A 315 2.90 2.73 14.81
N ILE A 316 3.94 2.82 13.99
CA ILE A 316 3.93 2.52 12.54
C ILE A 316 3.34 1.12 12.29
N ALA A 317 3.77 0.14 13.09
CA ALA A 317 3.40 -1.26 12.94
C ALA A 317 2.09 -1.66 13.61
N SER A 318 1.43 -0.77 14.35
CA SER A 318 0.23 -1.07 15.14
C SER A 318 -0.88 -0.01 14.94
N ILE A 319 -0.96 0.97 15.85
CA ILE A 319 -2.06 1.93 15.92
C ILE A 319 -2.20 2.79 14.66
N ASN A 320 -1.09 3.12 13.99
CA ASN A 320 -1.13 3.89 12.75
C ASN A 320 -1.78 3.06 11.63
N GLY A 321 -1.45 1.75 11.56
CA GLY A 321 -2.09 0.81 10.65
C GLY A 321 -3.60 0.75 10.83
N ARG A 322 -4.08 0.65 12.08
CA ARG A 322 -5.53 0.67 12.34
C ARG A 322 -6.19 1.95 11.88
N LYS A 323 -5.56 3.09 12.16
CA LYS A 323 -6.06 4.42 11.80
C LYS A 323 -6.18 4.58 10.28
N VAL A 324 -5.16 4.18 9.51
CA VAL A 324 -5.22 4.28 8.03
C VAL A 324 -6.27 3.34 7.43
N LEU A 325 -6.56 2.21 8.06
CA LEU A 325 -7.64 1.29 7.68
C LEU A 325 -9.04 1.75 8.13
N GLY A 326 -9.16 2.93 8.74
CA GLY A 326 -10.42 3.46 9.25
C GLY A 326 -11.00 2.64 10.41
N LEU A 327 -10.14 1.97 11.19
CA LEU A 327 -10.53 1.20 12.37
C LEU A 327 -10.38 2.03 13.64
N GLU A 328 -11.26 1.74 14.61
CA GLU A 328 -11.16 2.34 15.94
C GLU A 328 -9.84 1.96 16.64
N PRO A 329 -9.29 2.86 17.49
CA PRO A 329 -8.18 2.55 18.38
C PRO A 329 -8.49 1.36 19.30
N VAL A 330 -7.44 0.65 19.73
CA VAL A 330 -7.53 -0.49 20.67
C VAL A 330 -7.46 -0.02 22.11
#